data_AF-A0A350WTL9-F1
#
_entry.id   AF-A0A350WTL9-F1
#
_cell.length_a   1.000
_cell.length_b   1.000
_cell.length_c   1.000
_cell.angle_alpha   90.00
_cell.angle_beta   90.00
_cell.angle_gamma   90.00
#
_symmetry.space_group_name_H-M   'P 1'
#
loop_
_entity.id
_entity.type
_entity.pdbx_description
1 polymer ?
#
loop_
_entity_poly.entity_id
_entity_poly.type
_entity_poly.pdbx_seq_one_letter_code
_entity_poly.pdbx_strand_id
1 'polypeptide(L)'
;PTNGFRFSAQGRESTAIMGDEIPAKFGVTLQAKVPSHAEIRLLKDGQVIQTWNNQLSCTHITSEPGVYRIEAYRHYLGKKRGWIYS
;
A
#
# COMPACT_ATOMS: atom_id res chain seq x y z
N PRO A 1 6.01 -8.97 12.42
CA PRO A 1 6.73 -8.17 11.41
C PRO A 1 7.41 -9.09 10.37
N THR A 2 6.82 -9.21 9.18
CA THR A 2 7.49 -9.83 8.04
C THR A 2 8.60 -8.87 7.59
N ASN A 3 9.87 -9.26 7.79
CA ASN A 3 11.02 -8.44 7.42
C ASN A 3 10.91 -8.03 5.94
N GLY A 4 10.76 -6.73 5.68
CA GLY A 4 10.76 -6.16 4.33
C GLY A 4 9.43 -5.60 3.81
N PHE A 5 8.30 -5.82 4.50
CA PHE A 5 7.07 -5.10 4.17
C PHE A 5 6.89 -3.86 5.06
N ARG A 6 6.61 -2.72 4.45
CA ARG A 6 6.27 -1.49 5.14
C ARG A 6 5.19 -0.76 4.36
N PHE A 7 4.09 -0.43 5.01
CA PHE A 7 3.08 0.47 4.47
C PHE A 7 2.86 1.60 5.49
N SER A 8 2.99 2.83 5.01
CA SER A 8 2.88 4.03 5.84
C SER A 8 2.25 5.17 5.04
N ALA A 9 1.55 6.03 5.76
CA ALA A 9 0.97 7.27 5.27
C ALA A 9 1.76 8.46 5.84
N GLN A 10 2.19 9.36 4.96
CA GLN A 10 2.83 10.63 5.32
C GLN A 10 1.87 11.77 5.01
N GLY A 11 1.33 12.39 6.06
CA GLY A 11 0.64 13.67 5.97
C GLY A 11 1.58 14.83 6.24
N ARG A 12 1.04 16.04 6.23
CA ARG A 12 1.82 17.28 6.44
C ARG A 12 2.43 17.38 7.84
N GLU A 13 1.68 16.97 8.86
CA GLU A 13 2.05 17.14 10.28
C GLU A 13 2.27 15.83 11.02
N SER A 14 1.87 14.71 10.42
CA SER A 14 1.93 13.40 11.06
C SER A 14 2.23 12.29 10.06
N THR A 15 2.68 11.17 10.59
CA THR A 15 2.83 9.92 9.86
C THR A 15 2.00 8.86 10.55
N ALA A 16 1.36 8.02 9.75
CA ALA A 16 0.57 6.88 10.22
C ALA A 16 1.13 5.61 9.62
N ILE A 17 1.05 4.51 10.37
CA ILE A 17 1.30 3.18 9.85
C ILE A 17 -0.03 2.44 9.66
N MET A 18 0.03 1.19 9.22
CA MET A 18 -1.17 0.38 9.10
C MET A 18 -1.88 0.21 10.45
N GLY A 19 -3.19 0.39 10.44
CA GLY A 19 -4.02 0.37 11.65
C GLY A 19 -4.19 1.73 12.31
N ASP A 20 -3.39 2.74 11.91
CA ASP A 20 -3.54 4.11 12.39
C ASP A 20 -4.44 4.94 11.46
N GLU A 21 -4.95 6.04 12.01
CA GLU A 21 -5.71 7.04 11.28
C GLU A 21 -4.89 8.33 11.16
N ILE A 22 -4.96 8.97 10.00
CA ILE A 22 -4.34 10.28 9.75
C ILE A 22 -5.30 11.21 9.04
N PRO A 23 -5.33 12.52 9.38
CA PRO A 23 -6.13 13.47 8.64
C PRO A 23 -5.68 13.56 7.17
N ALA A 24 -6.60 13.34 6.24
CA ALA A 24 -6.37 13.53 4.79
C ALA A 24 -6.21 15.01 4.38
N LYS A 25 -6.15 15.95 5.35
CA LYS A 25 -6.02 17.38 5.12
C LYS A 25 -4.66 17.70 4.47
N PHE A 26 -4.70 18.44 3.36
CA PHE A 26 -3.55 18.86 2.55
C PHE A 26 -2.88 17.76 1.72
N GLY A 27 -3.50 16.59 1.58
CA GLY A 27 -2.95 15.47 0.82
C GLY A 27 -2.02 14.61 1.67
N VAL A 28 -2.20 13.31 1.55
CA VAL A 28 -1.45 12.26 2.24
C VAL A 28 -0.74 11.42 1.21
N THR A 29 0.54 11.17 1.45
CA THR A 29 1.38 10.33 0.62
C THR A 29 1.42 8.92 1.22
N LEU A 30 0.72 8.01 0.59
CA LEU A 30 0.74 6.58 0.90
C LEU A 30 1.98 5.95 0.24
N GLN A 31 2.82 5.31 1.03
CA GLN A 31 4.02 4.62 0.56
C GLN A 31 4.02 3.18 1.04
N ALA A 32 4.25 2.27 0.11
CA ALA A 32 4.43 0.86 0.40
C ALA A 32 5.77 0.37 -0.14
N LYS A 33 6.40 -0.51 0.62
CA LYS A 33 7.59 -1.26 0.22
C LYS A 33 7.34 -2.73 0.48
N VAL A 34 7.66 -3.56 -0.50
CA VAL A 34 7.54 -5.02 -0.43
C VAL A 34 8.94 -5.65 -0.45
N PRO A 35 9.12 -6.87 0.09
CA PRO A 35 10.44 -7.49 0.18
C PRO A 35 11.00 -7.96 -1.18
N SER A 36 10.15 -8.14 -2.19
CA SER A 36 10.51 -8.62 -3.52
C SER A 36 9.51 -8.14 -4.56
N HIS A 37 9.90 -8.16 -5.84
CA HIS A 37 9.05 -7.69 -6.94
C HIS A 37 7.71 -8.43 -6.93
N ALA A 38 6.64 -7.65 -6.83
CA ALA A 38 5.27 -8.15 -6.76
C ALA A 38 4.34 -7.24 -7.54
N GLU A 39 3.17 -7.76 -7.87
CA GLU A 39 2.03 -6.92 -8.23
C GLU A 39 1.43 -6.35 -6.95
N ILE A 40 1.41 -5.03 -6.82
CA ILE A 40 0.89 -4.31 -5.67
C ILE A 40 -0.42 -3.65 -6.10
N ARG A 41 -1.49 -3.85 -5.32
CA ARG A 41 -2.79 -3.20 -5.52
C ARG A 41 -3.07 -2.31 -4.34
N LEU A 42 -3.40 -1.06 -4.60
CA LEU A 42 -3.95 -0.13 -3.61
C LEU A 42 -5.46 -0.14 -3.74
N LEU A 43 -6.12 -0.43 -2.62
CA LEU A 43 -7.56 -0.41 -2.50
C LEU A 43 -7.97 0.77 -1.63
N LYS A 44 -9.06 1.44 -2.02
CA LYS A 44 -9.78 2.43 -1.22
C LYS A 44 -11.20 1.91 -1.01
N ASP A 45 -11.61 1.77 0.24
CA ASP A 45 -12.95 1.30 0.62
C ASP A 45 -13.34 -0.03 -0.07
N GLY A 46 -12.36 -0.92 -0.26
CA GLY A 46 -12.53 -2.22 -0.91
C GLY A 46 -12.47 -2.21 -2.45
N GLN A 47 -12.35 -1.05 -3.09
CA GLN A 47 -12.15 -0.95 -4.55
C GLN A 47 -10.69 -0.70 -4.90
N VAL A 48 -10.18 -1.41 -5.90
CA VAL A 48 -8.83 -1.19 -6.43
C VAL A 48 -8.79 0.16 -7.16
N ILE A 49 -8.03 1.11 -6.63
CA ILE A 49 -7.83 2.43 -7.24
C ILE A 49 -6.52 2.51 -8.03
N GLN A 50 -5.54 1.67 -7.69
CA GLN A 50 -4.25 1.64 -8.37
C GLN A 50 -3.68 0.23 -8.35
N THR A 51 -3.00 -0.17 -9.43
CA THR A 51 -2.22 -1.40 -9.50
C THR A 51 -0.86 -1.10 -10.09
N TRP A 52 0.19 -1.61 -9.45
CA TRP A 52 1.55 -1.58 -9.93
C TRP A 52 2.03 -3.01 -10.16
N ASN A 53 2.53 -3.30 -11.36
CA ASN A 53 3.05 -4.62 -11.70
C ASN A 53 4.57 -4.66 -11.52
N ASN A 54 5.08 -5.75 -10.94
CA ASN A 54 6.50 -6.04 -10.81
C ASN A 54 7.30 -4.93 -10.08
N GLN A 55 6.75 -4.35 -9.01
CA GLN A 55 7.36 -3.27 -8.24
C GLN A 55 7.87 -3.74 -6.87
N LEU A 56 8.90 -3.04 -6.37
CA LEU A 56 9.43 -3.19 -5.00
C LEU A 56 8.86 -2.15 -4.03
N SER A 57 8.38 -1.03 -4.56
CA SER A 57 7.76 0.04 -3.80
C SER A 57 6.75 0.79 -4.65
N CYS A 58 5.77 1.40 -4.01
CA CYS A 58 4.79 2.24 -4.66
C CYS A 58 4.46 3.45 -3.79
N THR A 59 4.14 4.55 -4.47
CA THR A 59 3.72 5.80 -3.83
C THR A 59 2.43 6.28 -4.47
N HIS A 60 1.46 6.68 -3.66
CA HIS A 60 0.20 7.24 -4.11
C HIS A 60 -0.15 8.45 -3.24
N ILE A 61 -0.49 9.56 -3.86
CA ILE A 61 -0.86 10.80 -3.16
C ILE A 61 -2.36 10.96 -3.27
N THR A 62 -3.03 11.12 -2.15
CA THR A 62 -4.49 11.28 -2.09
C THR A 62 -4.88 12.27 -1.02
N SER A 63 -5.87 13.10 -1.30
CA SER A 63 -6.52 14.00 -0.33
C SER A 63 -7.90 13.50 0.09
N GLU A 64 -8.29 12.33 -0.40
CA GLU A 64 -9.61 11.78 -0.13
C GLU A 64 -9.59 11.00 1.20
N PRO A 65 -10.58 11.19 2.07
CA PRO A 65 -10.77 10.32 3.20
C PRO A 65 -11.24 8.93 2.73
N GLY A 66 -10.85 7.89 3.46
CA GLY A 66 -11.25 6.51 3.17
C GLY A 66 -10.29 5.51 3.80
N VAL A 67 -10.67 4.23 3.75
CA VAL A 67 -9.83 3.14 4.25
C VAL A 67 -8.93 2.66 3.11
N TYR A 68 -7.62 2.85 3.28
CA TYR A 68 -6.62 2.42 2.31
C TYR A 68 -6.00 1.08 2.70
N ARG A 69 -6.02 0.14 1.77
CA ARG A 69 -5.49 -1.22 1.95
C ARG A 69 -4.53 -1.57 0.82
N ILE A 70 -3.54 -2.39 1.11
CA ILE A 70 -2.60 -2.86 0.11
C ILE A 70 -2.60 -4.39 0.04
N GLU A 71 -2.73 -4.87 -1.19
CA GLU A 71 -2.56 -6.27 -1.52
C GLU A 71 -1.31 -6.45 -2.38
N ALA A 72 -0.39 -7.30 -1.94
CA ALA A 72 0.75 -7.71 -2.75
C ALA A 72 0.58 -9.16 -3.22
N TYR A 73 0.73 -9.36 -4.52
CA TYR A 73 0.67 -10.64 -5.20
C TYR A 73 2.02 -10.95 -5.83
N ARG A 74 2.61 -12.08 -5.47
CA ARG A 74 3.89 -12.52 -6.04
C ARG A 74 3.65 -13.63 -7.05
N HIS A 75 4.39 -13.59 -8.15
CA HIS A 75 4.50 -14.74 -9.05
C HIS A 75 5.52 -15.74 -8.48
N TYR A 76 5.06 -16.95 -8.18
CA TYR A 76 5.90 -18.04 -7.70
C TYR A 76 5.50 -19.34 -8.38
N LEU A 77 6.48 -20.00 -9.02
CA LEU A 77 6.30 -21.24 -9.81
C LEU A 77 5.18 -21.12 -10.87
N GLY A 78 5.19 -20.03 -11.66
CA GLY A 78 4.21 -19.80 -12.73
C GLY A 78 2.78 -19.50 -12.26
N LYS A 79 2.55 -19.40 -10.94
CA LYS A 79 1.24 -19.06 -10.35
C LYS A 79 1.32 -17.76 -9.58
N LYS A 80 0.27 -16.95 -9.70
CA LYS A 80 0.08 -15.77 -8.86
C LYS A 80 -0.36 -16.21 -7.46
N ARG A 81 0.37 -15.82 -6.44
CA ARG A 81 0.07 -16.12 -5.04
C ARG A 81 -0.12 -14.82 -4.27
N GLY A 82 -1.21 -14.74 -3.51
CA GLY A 82 -1.39 -13.70 -2.51
C GLY A 82 -0.28 -13.79 -1.47
N TRP A 83 0.46 -12.70 -1.28
CA TRP A 83 1.61 -12.67 -0.39
C TRP A 83 1.35 -11.82 0.84
N ILE A 84 0.83 -10.61 0.65
CA ILE A 84 0.58 -9.65 1.72
C ILE A 84 -0.81 -9.07 1.53
N TYR A 85 -1.62 -9.16 2.57
CA TYR A 85 -2.92 -8.51 2.67
C TYR A 85 -2.89 -7.64 3.90
N SER A 86 -3.11 -6.34 3.73
CA SER A 86 -3.32 -5.45 4.86
C SER A 86 -4.33 -4.37 4.55
#